data_AF-A0A2V8TK07-F1
#
_entry.id   AF-A0A2V8TK07-F1
#
_cell.length_a   1.000
_cell.length_b   1.000
_cell.length_c   1.000
_cell.angle_alpha   90.00
_cell.angle_beta   90.00
_cell.angle_gamma   90.00
#
_symmetry.space_group_name_H-M   'P 1'
#
loop_
_entity.id
_entity.type
_entity.pdbx_description
1 polymer ?
#
loop_
_entity_poly.entity_id
_entity_poly.type
_entity_poly.pdbx_seq_one_letter_code
_entity_poly.pdbx_strand_id
1 'polypeptide(L)'
;MPAFSRSVNVEMDWLNQSSFEIRGSLNDNVHSLVARFVVSFPDFVIREATGDITSMPYPGFCQGSLAALGGLVGEQIGRGFRKRAGEVVGGAASCSHLHTLVTNMAASAFQMNYVAAKQKPEAAAAMREASDDARLRREMVLGWMPGLRNSCFVFSEAADPLFQLSIEKKNDGSTLNLNEE
;
A
#
# COMPACT_ATOMS: atom_id res chain seq x y z
N MET A 1 1.14 33.02 -3.67
CA MET A 1 1.27 31.70 -4.33
C MET A 1 2.56 31.05 -3.85
N PRO A 2 2.59 29.72 -3.64
CA PRO A 2 3.82 29.03 -3.28
C PRO A 2 4.85 29.16 -4.42
N ALA A 3 6.12 29.37 -4.06
CA ALA A 3 7.22 29.47 -5.05
C ALA A 3 7.51 28.13 -5.74
N PHE A 4 7.15 27.02 -5.09
CA PHE A 4 7.22 25.67 -5.62
C PHE A 4 6.00 24.89 -5.09
N SER A 5 5.36 24.11 -5.95
CA SER A 5 4.26 23.22 -5.58
C SER A 5 4.39 21.93 -6.36
N ARG A 6 4.18 20.80 -5.70
CA ARG A 6 4.17 19.48 -6.32
C ARG A 6 2.97 18.68 -5.83
N SER A 7 2.30 17.99 -6.75
CA SER A 7 1.31 16.96 -6.45
C SER A 7 1.78 15.60 -6.96
N VAL A 8 1.41 14.55 -6.23
CA VAL A 8 1.55 13.16 -6.65
C VAL A 8 0.18 12.52 -6.48
N ASN A 9 -0.38 11.99 -7.55
CA ASN A 9 -1.63 11.25 -7.52
C ASN A 9 -1.37 9.80 -7.91
N VAL A 10 -2.04 8.87 -7.22
CA VAL A 10 -2.02 7.44 -7.54
C VAL A 10 -3.46 6.95 -7.60
N GLU A 11 -3.83 6.40 -8.74
CA GLU A 11 -5.13 5.82 -9.02
C GLU A 11 -4.95 4.34 -9.35
N MET A 12 -5.91 3.51 -8.95
CA MET A 12 -5.87 2.08 -9.22
C MET A 12 -7.25 1.58 -9.60
N ASP A 13 -7.33 0.84 -10.70
CA ASP A 13 -8.58 0.32 -11.24
C ASP A 13 -8.42 -1.15 -11.63
N TRP A 14 -9.47 -1.93 -11.43
CA TRP A 14 -9.51 -3.30 -11.96
C TRP A 14 -9.55 -3.26 -13.48
N LEU A 15 -8.66 -4.03 -14.11
CA LEU A 15 -8.74 -4.31 -15.55
C LEU A 15 -9.64 -5.52 -15.80
N ASN A 16 -9.54 -6.53 -14.93
CA ASN A 16 -10.35 -7.73 -14.92
C ASN A 16 -10.22 -8.43 -13.55
N GLN A 17 -10.69 -9.68 -13.45
CA GLN A 17 -10.69 -10.45 -12.20
C GLN A 17 -9.29 -10.86 -11.71
N SER A 18 -8.26 -10.84 -12.57
CA SER A 18 -6.90 -11.30 -12.25
C SER A 18 -5.83 -10.24 -12.47
N SER A 19 -6.21 -8.99 -12.74
CA SER A 19 -5.27 -7.88 -12.89
C SER A 19 -5.92 -6.53 -12.66
N PHE A 20 -5.10 -5.59 -12.21
CA PHE A 20 -5.45 -4.20 -12.02
C PHE A 20 -4.35 -3.30 -12.57
N GLU A 21 -4.71 -2.06 -12.82
CA GLU A 21 -3.78 -1.02 -13.23
C GLU A 21 -3.44 -0.12 -12.04
N ILE A 22 -2.21 0.38 -12.02
CA ILE A 22 -1.78 1.49 -11.16
C ILE A 22 -1.35 2.63 -12.08
N ARG A 23 -2.02 3.78 -12.00
CA ARG A 23 -1.65 5.02 -12.70
C ARG A 23 -1.14 6.03 -11.70
N GLY A 24 0.10 6.47 -11.87
CA GLY A 24 0.71 7.54 -11.12
C GLY A 24 0.87 8.78 -11.98
N SER A 25 0.64 9.97 -11.40
CA SER A 25 1.08 11.25 -11.96
C SER A 25 1.84 12.07 -10.93
N LEU A 26 2.89 12.76 -11.38
CA LEU A 26 3.60 13.77 -10.60
C LEU A 26 3.64 15.06 -11.41
N ASN A 27 3.17 16.14 -10.80
CA ASN A 27 3.14 17.46 -11.41
C ASN A 27 3.75 18.49 -10.47
N ASP A 28 4.69 19.29 -10.96
CA ASP A 28 5.14 20.51 -10.31
C ASP A 28 5.23 21.67 -11.31
N ASN A 29 5.74 22.82 -10.90
CA ASN A 29 5.85 24.01 -11.74
C ASN A 29 6.87 23.87 -12.90
N VAL A 30 7.58 22.75 -13.00
CA VAL A 30 8.59 22.47 -14.05
C VAL A 30 8.35 21.11 -14.72
N HIS A 31 7.94 20.10 -13.95
CA HIS A 31 7.87 18.70 -14.37
C HIS A 31 6.43 18.18 -14.39
N SER A 32 6.09 17.41 -15.42
CA SER A 32 4.87 16.62 -15.47
C SER A 32 5.21 15.26 -16.05
N LEU A 33 4.96 14.20 -15.28
CA LEU A 33 5.24 12.83 -15.66
C LEU A 33 4.16 11.88 -15.16
N VAL A 34 3.98 10.81 -15.91
CA VAL A 34 3.06 9.72 -15.60
C VAL A 34 3.78 8.38 -15.67
N ALA A 35 3.31 7.43 -14.87
CA ALA A 35 3.73 6.04 -14.94
C ALA A 35 2.49 5.15 -14.78
N ARG A 36 2.48 4.03 -15.49
CA ARG A 36 1.37 3.09 -15.58
C ARG A 36 1.88 1.68 -15.45
N PHE A 37 1.37 0.93 -14.48
CA PHE A 37 1.68 -0.48 -14.28
C PHE A 37 0.45 -1.34 -14.49
N VAL A 38 0.58 -2.43 -15.24
CA VAL A 38 -0.39 -3.54 -15.19
C VAL A 38 0.16 -4.56 -14.19
N VAL A 39 -0.65 -4.93 -13.22
CA VAL A 39 -0.23 -5.78 -12.11
C VAL A 39 -1.19 -6.97 -12.00
N SER A 40 -0.65 -8.18 -11.94
CA SER A 40 -1.48 -9.37 -11.70
C SER A 40 -1.93 -9.47 -10.25
N PHE A 41 -3.08 -10.08 -10.04
CA PHE A 41 -3.71 -10.27 -8.75
C PHE A 41 -4.08 -11.76 -8.58
N PRO A 42 -3.83 -12.38 -7.41
CA PRO A 42 -3.42 -11.78 -6.13
C PRO A 42 -1.90 -11.75 -5.89
N ASP A 43 -1.08 -12.08 -6.89
CA ASP A 43 0.38 -12.23 -6.73
C ASP A 43 1.17 -10.91 -6.81
N PHE A 44 0.56 -9.80 -7.26
CA PHE A 44 1.17 -8.48 -7.35
C PHE A 44 2.41 -8.38 -8.26
N VAL A 45 2.49 -9.20 -9.31
CA VAL A 45 3.60 -9.15 -10.28
C VAL A 45 3.33 -8.09 -11.35
N ILE A 46 4.31 -7.21 -11.59
CA ILE A 46 4.24 -6.20 -12.64
C ILE A 46 4.38 -6.88 -14.00
N ARG A 47 3.33 -6.81 -14.82
CA ARG A 47 3.28 -7.39 -16.17
C ARG A 47 3.67 -6.38 -17.24
N GLU A 48 3.34 -5.11 -17.02
CA GLU A 48 3.69 -4.01 -17.91
C GLU A 48 4.08 -2.79 -17.09
N ALA A 49 5.08 -2.04 -17.56
CA ALA A 49 5.49 -0.77 -16.97
C ALA A 49 5.82 0.24 -18.06
N THR A 50 5.01 1.31 -18.13
CA THR A 50 5.14 2.37 -19.14
C THR A 50 5.07 3.74 -18.48
N GLY A 51 5.58 4.78 -19.13
CA GLY A 51 5.48 6.14 -18.63
C GLY A 51 5.66 7.17 -19.73
N ASP A 52 5.39 8.42 -19.39
CA ASP A 52 5.55 9.56 -20.27
C ASP A 52 5.93 10.82 -19.47
N ILE A 53 6.58 11.78 -20.13
CA ILE A 53 6.97 13.06 -19.55
C ILE A 53 6.53 14.16 -20.51
N THR A 54 5.63 15.02 -20.05
CA THR A 54 4.98 16.06 -20.87
C THR A 54 5.46 17.47 -20.55
N SER A 55 6.02 17.70 -19.36
CA SER A 55 6.70 18.95 -18.99
C SER A 55 8.05 18.62 -18.35
N MET A 56 9.11 19.29 -18.79
CA MET A 56 10.48 19.03 -18.34
C MET A 56 11.43 20.18 -18.70
N PRO A 57 12.58 20.29 -18.00
CA PRO A 57 13.57 21.32 -18.30
C PRO A 57 14.46 21.01 -19.51
N TYR A 58 14.62 19.73 -19.89
CA TYR A 58 15.49 19.29 -20.99
C TYR A 58 14.73 18.39 -21.98
N PRO A 59 13.87 18.97 -22.83
CA PRO A 59 13.08 18.20 -23.79
C PRO A 59 13.98 17.43 -24.76
N GLY A 60 13.62 16.17 -25.04
CA GLY A 60 14.40 15.26 -25.87
C GLY A 60 15.44 14.44 -25.11
N PHE A 61 15.78 14.84 -23.87
CA PHE A 61 16.75 14.12 -23.03
C PHE A 61 16.10 13.49 -21.81
N CYS A 62 15.22 14.20 -21.10
CA CYS A 62 14.58 13.70 -19.88
C CYS A 62 13.80 12.39 -20.10
N GLN A 63 13.22 12.19 -21.29
CA GLN A 63 12.49 10.98 -21.68
C GLN A 63 13.36 9.72 -21.60
N GLY A 64 14.68 9.83 -21.74
CA GLY A 64 15.59 8.69 -21.59
C GLY A 64 15.47 8.00 -20.23
N SER A 65 15.04 8.72 -19.18
CA SER A 65 14.81 8.13 -17.85
C SER A 65 13.68 7.09 -17.82
N LEU A 66 12.73 7.13 -18.77
CA LEU A 66 11.61 6.20 -18.83
C LEU A 66 12.05 4.77 -19.14
N ALA A 67 13.21 4.57 -19.78
CA ALA A 67 13.74 3.24 -20.10
C ALA A 67 13.93 2.37 -18.85
N ALA A 68 14.21 2.98 -17.69
CA ALA A 68 14.37 2.28 -16.42
C ALA A 68 13.11 1.51 -15.98
N LEU A 69 11.91 1.93 -16.41
CA LEU A 69 10.66 1.25 -16.07
C LEU A 69 10.62 -0.21 -16.54
N GLY A 70 11.31 -0.52 -17.65
CA GLY A 70 11.41 -1.90 -18.15
C GLY A 70 12.01 -2.86 -17.14
N GLY A 71 12.91 -2.39 -16.27
CA GLY A 71 13.51 -3.21 -15.21
C GLY A 71 12.56 -3.57 -14.06
N LEU A 72 11.35 -3.00 -14.03
CA LEU A 72 10.31 -3.36 -13.06
C LEU A 72 9.42 -4.51 -13.56
N VAL A 73 9.43 -4.81 -14.86
CA VAL A 73 8.61 -5.91 -15.41
C VAL A 73 9.10 -7.24 -14.87
N GLY A 74 8.18 -8.03 -14.31
CA GLY A 74 8.46 -9.30 -13.64
C GLY A 74 8.75 -9.16 -12.14
N GLU A 75 8.95 -7.94 -11.63
CA GLU A 75 9.11 -7.71 -10.19
C GLU A 75 7.77 -7.86 -9.44
N GLN A 76 7.84 -8.40 -8.23
CA GLN A 76 6.70 -8.53 -7.35
C GLN A 76 6.58 -7.33 -6.41
N ILE A 77 5.43 -6.67 -6.39
CA ILE A 77 5.14 -5.60 -5.43
C ILE A 77 4.82 -6.21 -4.07
N GLY A 78 5.82 -6.23 -3.20
CA GLY A 78 5.68 -6.77 -1.85
C GLY A 78 6.80 -6.32 -0.92
N ARG A 79 7.12 -7.17 0.06
CA ARG A 79 8.21 -6.91 1.01
C ARG A 79 9.53 -6.78 0.25
N GLY A 80 10.24 -5.67 0.46
CA GLY A 80 11.50 -5.36 -0.22
C GLY A 80 11.35 -4.64 -1.56
N PHE A 81 10.15 -4.57 -2.14
CA PHE A 81 9.95 -3.94 -3.45
C PHE A 81 10.34 -2.46 -3.48
N ARG A 82 10.12 -1.69 -2.41
CA ARG A 82 10.56 -0.28 -2.36
C ARG A 82 12.07 -0.13 -2.54
N LYS A 83 12.86 -1.02 -1.93
CA LYS A 83 14.32 -1.04 -2.12
C LYS A 83 14.65 -1.37 -3.57
N ARG A 84 14.02 -2.42 -4.12
CA ARG A 84 14.21 -2.85 -5.50
C ARG A 84 13.84 -1.77 -6.51
N ALA A 85 12.73 -1.08 -6.32
CA ALA A 85 12.32 0.06 -7.13
C ALA A 85 13.38 1.17 -7.09
N GLY A 86 13.97 1.45 -5.92
CA GLY A 86 15.09 2.39 -5.80
C GLY A 86 16.35 1.96 -6.57
N GLU A 87 16.64 0.65 -6.65
CA GLU A 87 17.75 0.11 -7.44
C GLU A 87 17.50 0.23 -8.96
N VAL A 88 16.26 0.07 -9.40
CA VAL A 88 15.89 0.06 -10.82
C VAL A 88 15.67 1.47 -11.37
N VAL A 89 14.87 2.28 -10.68
CA VAL A 89 14.45 3.62 -11.17
C VAL A 89 15.09 4.77 -10.39
N GLY A 90 16.06 4.49 -9.51
CA GLY A 90 16.83 5.50 -8.80
C GLY A 90 18.19 5.80 -9.46
N GLY A 91 18.92 6.74 -8.87
CA GLY A 91 20.29 7.09 -9.29
C GLY A 91 20.38 7.62 -10.73
N ALA A 92 21.52 7.38 -11.37
CA ALA A 92 21.84 7.90 -12.71
C ALA A 92 21.13 7.16 -13.86
N ALA A 93 20.51 6.01 -13.59
CA ALA A 93 19.76 5.26 -14.59
C ALA A 93 18.40 5.90 -14.94
N SER A 94 17.95 6.86 -14.12
CA SER A 94 16.63 7.49 -14.20
C SER A 94 16.68 8.91 -13.61
N CYS A 95 15.54 9.47 -13.23
CA CYS A 95 15.45 10.75 -12.53
C CYS A 95 14.77 10.62 -11.16
N SER A 96 15.07 11.57 -10.26
CA SER A 96 14.49 11.62 -8.91
C SER A 96 12.96 11.73 -8.92
N HIS A 97 12.38 12.36 -9.95
CA HIS A 97 10.94 12.50 -10.11
C HIS A 97 10.26 11.16 -10.39
N LEU A 98 10.79 10.37 -11.33
CA LEU A 98 10.25 9.05 -11.65
C LEU A 98 10.43 8.10 -10.46
N HIS A 99 11.59 8.14 -9.79
CA HIS A 99 11.82 7.40 -8.55
C HIS A 99 10.78 7.71 -7.47
N THR A 100 10.49 9.00 -7.27
CA THR A 100 9.47 9.45 -6.30
C THR A 100 8.09 8.90 -6.69
N LEU A 101 7.71 9.02 -7.96
CA LEU A 101 6.42 8.57 -8.45
C LEU A 101 6.23 7.06 -8.27
N VAL A 102 7.19 6.26 -8.73
CA VAL A 102 7.16 4.79 -8.63
C VAL A 102 7.13 4.34 -7.17
N THR A 103 7.90 5.00 -6.28
CA THR A 103 7.89 4.67 -4.85
C THR A 103 6.52 4.93 -4.20
N ASN A 104 5.84 6.00 -4.61
CA ASN A 104 4.47 6.28 -4.16
C ASN A 104 3.47 5.25 -4.71
N MET A 105 3.55 4.90 -5.99
CA MET A 105 2.73 3.85 -6.60
C MET A 105 2.90 2.51 -5.86
N ALA A 106 4.14 2.12 -5.57
CA ALA A 106 4.49 0.92 -4.81
C ALA A 106 3.88 0.90 -3.41
N ALA A 107 3.87 2.04 -2.72
CA ALA A 107 3.32 2.15 -1.38
C ALA A 107 1.80 1.99 -1.36
N SER A 108 1.11 2.39 -2.43
CA SER A 108 -0.34 2.31 -2.57
C SER A 108 -0.82 0.95 -3.09
N ALA A 109 -0.02 0.24 -3.89
CA ALA A 109 -0.43 -1.01 -4.56
C ALA A 109 -1.13 -2.01 -3.63
N PHE A 110 -0.58 -2.22 -2.43
CA PHE A 110 -1.11 -3.20 -1.48
C PHE A 110 -2.55 -2.89 -1.01
N GLN A 111 -3.01 -1.65 -1.15
CA GLN A 111 -4.40 -1.26 -0.84
C GLN A 111 -5.41 -1.96 -1.75
N MET A 112 -5.00 -2.53 -2.89
CA MET A 112 -5.90 -3.34 -3.71
C MET A 112 -6.38 -4.62 -3.02
N ASN A 113 -5.66 -5.15 -2.03
CA ASN A 113 -6.20 -6.24 -1.20
C ASN A 113 -7.43 -5.79 -0.40
N TYR A 114 -7.43 -4.55 0.10
CA TYR A 114 -8.59 -3.99 0.79
C TYR A 114 -9.78 -3.75 -0.16
N VAL A 115 -9.50 -3.26 -1.37
CA VAL A 115 -10.53 -3.09 -2.42
C VAL A 115 -11.12 -4.45 -2.81
N ALA A 116 -10.29 -5.47 -3.02
CA ALA A 116 -10.72 -6.84 -3.34
C ALA A 116 -11.55 -7.45 -2.20
N ALA A 117 -11.12 -7.29 -0.95
CA ALA A 117 -11.85 -7.79 0.22
C ALA A 117 -13.26 -7.19 0.29
N LYS A 118 -13.42 -5.90 0.01
CA LYS A 118 -14.74 -5.24 0.02
C LYS A 118 -15.70 -5.71 -1.05
N GLN A 119 -15.22 -6.33 -2.12
CA GLN A 119 -16.10 -6.91 -3.15
C GLN A 119 -16.79 -8.19 -2.67
N LYS A 120 -16.31 -8.80 -1.59
CA LYS A 120 -16.90 -10.00 -0.98
C LYS A 120 -17.98 -9.58 0.05
N PRO A 121 -19.26 -9.93 -0.15
CA PRO A 121 -20.35 -9.52 0.74
C PRO A 121 -20.13 -9.92 2.21
N GLU A 122 -19.60 -11.13 2.44
CA GLU A 122 -19.29 -11.65 3.77
C GLU A 122 -18.20 -10.83 4.47
N ALA A 123 -17.15 -10.46 3.74
CA ALA A 123 -16.07 -9.64 4.28
C ALA A 123 -16.55 -8.19 4.54
N ALA A 124 -17.40 -7.65 3.67
CA ALA A 124 -18.01 -6.33 3.90
C ALA A 124 -18.94 -6.33 5.11
N ALA A 125 -19.68 -7.41 5.37
CA ALA A 125 -20.50 -7.57 6.57
C ALA A 125 -19.64 -7.64 7.84
N ALA A 126 -18.64 -8.52 7.87
CA ALA A 126 -17.74 -8.65 9.01
C ALA A 126 -16.96 -7.35 9.32
N MET A 127 -16.56 -6.58 8.29
CA MET A 127 -15.94 -5.25 8.46
C MET A 127 -16.86 -4.19 9.05
N ARG A 128 -18.18 -4.32 8.87
CA ARG A 128 -19.18 -3.45 9.49
C ARG A 128 -19.44 -3.86 10.94
N GLU A 129 -19.57 -5.15 11.20
CA GLU A 129 -19.75 -5.67 12.56
C GLU A 129 -18.57 -5.33 13.47
N ALA A 130 -17.34 -5.40 12.94
CA ALA A 130 -16.12 -5.04 13.67
C ALA A 130 -15.79 -3.52 13.64
N SER A 131 -16.68 -2.64 13.16
CA SER A 131 -16.33 -1.21 13.03
C SER A 131 -16.01 -0.54 14.36
N ASP A 132 -16.69 -0.96 15.42
CA ASP A 132 -16.67 -0.32 16.73
C ASP A 132 -15.67 -0.98 17.69
N ASP A 133 -15.09 -2.12 17.31
CA ASP A 133 -14.02 -2.80 18.04
C ASP A 133 -12.73 -2.85 17.19
N ALA A 134 -11.81 -1.92 17.48
CA ALA A 134 -10.54 -1.82 16.78
C ALA A 134 -9.65 -3.07 16.91
N ARG A 135 -9.79 -3.85 18.00
CA ARG A 135 -9.05 -5.09 18.22
C ARG A 135 -9.60 -6.20 17.34
N LEU A 136 -10.92 -6.40 17.36
CA LEU A 136 -11.58 -7.38 16.48
C LEU A 136 -11.30 -7.06 15.01
N ARG A 137 -11.37 -5.78 14.65
CA ARG A 137 -11.05 -5.31 13.30
C ARG A 137 -9.62 -5.67 12.89
N ARG A 138 -8.65 -5.45 13.77
CA ARG A 138 -7.24 -5.74 13.53
C ARG A 138 -7.00 -7.24 13.34
N GLU A 139 -7.56 -8.06 14.23
CA GLU A 139 -7.43 -9.52 14.18
C GLU A 139 -7.99 -10.09 12.87
N MET A 140 -9.21 -9.68 12.51
CA MET A 140 -9.85 -10.06 11.26
C MET A 140 -9.04 -9.64 10.03
N VAL A 141 -8.53 -8.40 10.00
CA VAL A 141 -7.70 -7.90 8.88
C VAL A 141 -6.42 -8.71 8.73
N LEU A 142 -5.74 -9.05 9.82
CA LEU A 142 -4.54 -9.90 9.79
C LEU A 142 -4.84 -11.35 9.41
N GLY A 143 -6.02 -11.86 9.77
CA GLY A 143 -6.49 -13.18 9.34
C GLY A 143 -6.74 -13.25 7.84
N TRP A 144 -7.31 -12.21 7.24
CA TRP A 144 -7.56 -12.15 5.79
C TRP A 144 -6.33 -11.76 4.97
N MET A 145 -5.44 -10.94 5.54
CA MET A 145 -4.23 -10.46 4.89
C MET A 145 -3.01 -10.68 5.80
N PRO A 146 -2.50 -11.92 5.92
CA PRO A 146 -1.36 -12.21 6.78
C PRO A 146 -0.10 -11.38 6.44
N GLY A 147 0.06 -11.02 5.15
CA GLY A 147 1.16 -10.18 4.67
C GLY A 147 1.19 -8.75 5.25
N LEU A 148 0.13 -8.30 5.94
CA LEU A 148 0.13 -7.00 6.64
C LEU A 148 0.91 -7.03 7.96
N ARG A 149 1.24 -8.21 8.52
CA ARG A 149 2.02 -8.28 9.76
C ARG A 149 3.35 -7.54 9.59
N ASN A 150 3.65 -6.64 10.52
CA ASN A 150 4.83 -5.76 10.50
C ASN A 150 4.92 -4.81 9.27
N SER A 151 3.79 -4.53 8.61
CA SER A 151 3.75 -3.59 7.48
C SER A 151 3.47 -2.13 7.88
N CYS A 152 2.89 -1.90 9.05
CA CYS A 152 2.65 -0.57 9.63
C CYS A 152 2.63 -0.65 11.17
N PHE A 153 2.54 0.49 11.84
CA PHE A 153 2.47 0.58 13.31
C PHE A 153 1.37 -0.32 13.89
N VAL A 154 0.13 -0.17 13.42
CA VAL A 154 -1.03 -0.92 13.91
C VAL A 154 -0.84 -2.42 13.71
N PHE A 155 -0.32 -2.86 12.57
CA PHE A 155 -0.12 -4.29 12.27
C PHE A 155 1.22 -4.85 12.75
N SER A 156 2.01 -4.08 13.50
CA SER A 156 3.29 -4.55 14.04
C SER A 156 3.11 -5.48 15.23
N GLU A 157 4.01 -6.44 15.38
CA GLU A 157 4.14 -7.28 16.57
C GLU A 157 4.45 -6.45 17.81
N ALA A 158 5.27 -5.41 17.65
CA ALA A 158 5.59 -4.46 18.72
C ALA A 158 4.34 -3.76 19.28
N ALA A 159 3.29 -3.59 18.45
CA ALA A 159 2.02 -3.01 18.87
C ALA A 159 1.01 -4.04 19.40
N ASP A 160 1.31 -5.35 19.37
CA ASP A 160 0.39 -6.39 19.88
C ASP A 160 -0.12 -6.11 21.31
N PRO A 161 0.71 -5.64 22.27
CA PRO A 161 0.24 -5.31 23.62
C PRO A 161 -0.86 -4.23 23.68
N LEU A 162 -0.94 -3.34 22.68
CA LEU A 162 -1.99 -2.30 22.61
C LEU A 162 -3.37 -2.88 22.31
N PHE A 163 -3.42 -4.12 21.80
CA PHE A 163 -4.65 -4.82 21.40
C PHE A 163 -4.94 -6.03 22.30
N GLN A 164 -4.16 -6.24 23.36
CA GLN A 164 -4.43 -7.25 24.37
C GLN A 164 -5.34 -6.67 25.45
N LEU A 165 -6.29 -7.46 25.94
CA LEU A 165 -7.10 -7.06 27.10
C LEU A 165 -6.17 -6.94 28.31
N SER A 166 -6.20 -5.80 29.00
CA SER A 166 -5.81 -5.77 30.41
C SER A 166 -6.82 -6.64 31.16
N ILE A 167 -6.43 -7.83 31.58
CA ILE A 167 -7.15 -8.52 32.65
C ILE A 167 -6.92 -7.66 33.90
N GLU A 168 -7.81 -6.71 34.16
CA GLU A 168 -7.96 -6.21 35.52
C GLU A 168 -8.38 -7.41 36.36
N LYS A 169 -7.43 -8.01 37.08
CA LYS A 169 -7.79 -8.80 38.24
C LYS A 169 -8.58 -7.85 39.14
N LYS A 170 -9.90 -8.00 39.16
CA LYS A 170 -10.68 -7.53 40.30
C LYS A 170 -10.03 -8.17 41.52
N ASN A 171 -9.34 -7.35 42.29
CA ASN A 171 -8.84 -7.71 43.59
C ASN A 171 -10.04 -7.62 44.55
N ASP A 172 -11.11 -8.36 44.29
CA ASP A 172 -12.17 -8.54 45.28
C ASP A 172 -11.79 -9.72 46.16
N GLY A 173 -11.14 -9.39 47.28
CA GLY A 173 -10.92 -10.31 48.40
C GLY A 173 -12.23 -10.73 49.07
N SER A 174 -13.28 -11.05 48.30
CA SER A 174 -14.55 -11.57 48.79
C SER A 174 -14.69 -13.03 48.42
N THR A 175 -14.26 -13.90 49.33
CA THR A 175 -14.87 -15.22 49.47
C THR A 175 -16.32 -15.02 49.92
N LEU A 176 -17.28 -15.20 49.00
CA LEU A 176 -18.66 -15.45 49.40
C LEU A 176 -18.90 -16.95 49.33
N ASN A 177 -19.03 -17.53 50.53
CA ASN A 177 -19.39 -18.91 50.78
C ASN A 177 -20.67 -19.30 50.04
N LEU A 178 -20.59 -20.44 49.37
CA LEU A 178 -21.75 -21.27 49.10
C LEU A 178 -22.27 -21.77 50.45
N ASN A 179 -23.46 -21.35 50.85
CA ASN A 179 -24.29 -22.14 51.76
C ASN A 179 -25.62 -22.38 51.06
N GLU A 180 -25.88 -23.67 50.87
CA GLU A 180 -27.15 -24.28 50.51
C GLU A 180 -28.21 -24.01 51.60
N GLU A 181 -29.48 -24.07 51.17
CA GLU A 181 -30.77 -24.03 51.88
C GLU A 181 -31.52 -22.68 51.94
#